data_AF-A0A1Q2YHF6-F1
#
_entry.id   AF-A0A1Q2YHF6-F1
#
_cell.length_a   1.000
_cell.length_b   1.000
_cell.length_c   1.000
_cell.angle_alpha   90.00
_cell.angle_beta   90.00
_cell.angle_gamma   90.00
#
_symmetry.space_group_name_H-M   'P 1'
#
loop_
_entity.id
_entity.type
_entity.pdbx_description
1 polymer ?
#
loop_
_entity_poly.entity_id
_entity_poly.type
_entity_poly.pdbx_seq_one_letter_code
_entity_poly.pdbx_strand_id
1 'polypeptide(L)'
;MLVFDPRKRITAAEALAHPYLAPYHDPTDEPVAEEKFDWSFNNADLPVENWKIMMYSEILDFHEIEGAGALDNFNLQQYESQMLEQQQTQGQNNIAMDQAQAQAQAQAQAQAQAQAQAQAQAQAQAQAQVQAQVQAQAHAQQAQGQPQVPAAQLSHGQNLDFNQ
;
A
#
# COMPACT_ATOMS: atom_id res chain seq x y z
N MET A 1 -2.83 30.98 55.43
CA MET A 1 -1.82 30.15 54.74
C MET A 1 -1.82 28.68 55.17
N LEU A 2 -1.67 28.36 56.46
CA LEU A 2 -1.64 26.97 56.93
C LEU A 2 -3.05 26.39 57.15
N VAL A 3 -3.66 25.94 56.06
CA VAL A 3 -4.96 25.24 56.08
C VAL A 3 -4.87 23.99 55.21
N PHE A 4 -5.53 22.92 55.67
CA PHE A 4 -5.47 21.61 55.02
C PHE A 4 -6.02 21.65 53.60
N ASP A 5 -7.20 22.26 53.43
CA ASP A 5 -7.81 22.46 52.12
C ASP A 5 -7.04 23.56 51.35
N PRO A 6 -6.39 23.23 50.21
CA PRO A 6 -5.63 24.20 49.44
C PRO A 6 -6.51 25.30 48.84
N ARG A 7 -7.78 25.03 48.57
CA ARG A 7 -8.71 26.02 48.01
C ARG A 7 -9.13 27.09 49.03
N LYS A 8 -8.95 26.79 50.32
CA LYS A 8 -9.20 27.74 51.42
C LYS A 8 -7.96 28.53 51.82
N ARG A 9 -6.82 28.29 51.17
CA ARG A 9 -5.61 29.09 51.42
C ARG A 9 -5.81 30.46 50.79
N ILE A 10 -5.41 31.48 51.54
CA ILE A 10 -5.25 32.84 51.04
C ILE A 10 -4.30 32.84 49.82
N THR A 11 -4.63 33.63 48.80
CA THR A 11 -3.80 33.85 47.62
C THR A 11 -2.60 34.74 47.93
N ALA A 12 -1.62 34.79 47.03
CA ALA A 12 -0.48 35.70 47.17
C ALA A 12 -0.92 37.17 47.23
N ALA A 13 -1.83 37.58 46.34
CA ALA A 13 -2.35 38.96 46.29
C ALA A 13 -3.08 39.35 47.59
N GLU A 14 -3.96 38.49 48.11
CA GLU A 14 -4.65 38.73 49.38
C GLU A 14 -3.68 38.76 50.56
N ALA A 15 -2.59 37.98 50.52
CA ALA A 15 -1.58 37.99 51.56
C ALA A 15 -0.78 39.31 51.57
N LEU A 16 -0.47 39.89 50.41
CA LEU A 16 0.20 41.19 50.29
C LEU A 16 -0.63 42.32 50.91
N ALA A 17 -1.96 42.27 50.77
CA ALA A 17 -2.89 43.21 51.39
C ALA A 17 -3.10 43.00 52.92
N HIS A 18 -2.45 42.01 53.54
CA HIS A 18 -2.64 41.72 54.97
C HIS A 18 -1.97 42.79 55.86
N PRO A 19 -2.57 43.18 57.01
CA PRO A 19 -2.03 44.25 57.88
C PRO A 19 -0.57 44.06 58.33
N TYR A 20 -0.12 42.81 58.39
CA TYR A 20 1.28 42.48 58.71
C TYR A 20 2.29 43.01 57.67
N LEU A 21 1.90 43.05 56.38
CA LEU A 21 2.74 43.54 55.29
C LEU A 21 2.43 45.00 54.90
N ALA A 22 1.50 45.66 55.60
CA ALA A 22 1.07 47.03 55.27
C ALA A 22 2.21 48.06 55.13
N PRO A 23 3.32 48.02 55.89
CA PRO A 23 4.43 48.94 55.68
C PRO A 23 5.19 48.77 54.35
N TYR A 24 5.01 47.64 53.67
CA TYR A 24 5.73 47.27 52.44
C TYR A 24 4.80 47.11 51.22
N HIS A 25 3.49 47.04 51.44
CA HIS A 25 2.52 46.82 50.37
C HIS A 25 2.40 48.06 49.47
N ASP A 26 2.71 47.90 48.18
CA ASP A 26 2.56 48.93 47.16
C ASP A 26 1.93 48.32 45.89
N PRO A 27 0.63 48.56 45.63
CA PRO A 27 -0.03 48.02 44.44
C PRO A 27 0.59 48.45 43.10
N THR A 28 1.39 49.52 43.09
CA THR A 28 2.06 50.00 41.86
C THR A 28 3.39 49.30 41.57
N ASP A 29 3.98 48.64 42.58
CA ASP A 29 5.23 47.87 42.48
C ASP A 29 4.99 46.35 42.59
N GLU A 30 3.74 45.91 42.47
CA GLU A 30 3.31 44.50 42.55
C GLU A 30 2.61 44.06 41.24
N PRO A 31 3.33 44.00 40.10
CA PRO A 31 2.73 43.67 38.82
C PRO A 31 2.31 42.20 38.72
N VAL A 32 1.28 41.95 37.91
CA VAL A 32 0.89 40.61 37.48
C VAL A 32 1.47 40.38 36.09
N ALA A 33 2.08 39.22 35.85
CA ALA A 33 2.54 38.84 34.51
C ALA A 33 1.35 38.86 33.53
N GLU A 34 1.50 39.58 32.41
CA GLU A 34 0.45 39.71 31.40
C GLU A 34 0.14 38.37 30.72
N GLU A 35 1.20 37.61 30.45
CA GLU A 35 1.11 36.30 29.81
C GLU A 35 1.29 35.17 30.82
N LYS A 36 0.56 34.08 30.59
CA LYS A 36 0.78 32.84 31.33
C LYS A 36 2.02 32.15 30.77
N PHE A 37 2.84 31.62 31.67
CA PHE A 37 3.93 30.74 31.26
C PHE A 37 3.38 29.54 30.48
N ASP A 38 3.96 29.26 29.31
CA ASP A 38 3.59 28.12 28.50
C ASP A 38 4.22 26.84 29.06
N TRP A 39 3.37 25.90 29.49
CA TRP A 39 3.79 24.60 30.02
C TRP A 39 3.75 23.49 28.96
N SER A 40 3.38 23.80 27.71
CA SER A 40 3.26 22.81 26.62
C SER A 40 4.54 21.97 26.45
N PHE A 41 5.70 22.61 26.62
CA PHE A 41 7.03 22.00 26.59
C PHE A 41 7.21 20.84 27.58
N ASN A 42 6.63 20.89 28.78
CA ASN A 42 6.89 19.88 29.82
C ASN A 42 6.32 18.49 29.48
N ASN A 43 5.36 18.43 28.56
CA ASN A 43 4.77 17.16 28.11
C ASN A 43 5.40 16.65 26.80
N ALA A 44 6.44 17.30 26.28
CA ALA A 44 7.07 16.89 25.05
C ALA A 44 7.95 15.65 25.30
N ASP A 45 7.75 14.59 24.51
CA ASP A 45 8.60 13.40 24.54
C ASP A 45 9.75 13.59 23.55
N LEU A 46 10.74 14.38 23.96
CA LEU A 46 11.91 14.69 23.15
C LEU A 46 13.11 13.83 23.59
N PRO A 47 13.94 13.35 22.65
CA PRO A 47 15.22 12.76 22.96
C PRO A 47 16.12 13.70 23.78
N VAL A 48 16.97 13.14 24.63
CA VAL A 48 17.94 13.88 25.47
C VAL A 48 18.76 14.89 24.67
N GLU A 49 19.14 14.54 23.43
CA GLU A 49 19.95 15.43 22.60
C GLU A 49 19.21 16.71 22.19
N ASN A 50 17.91 16.63 21.96
CA ASN A 50 17.09 17.80 21.63
C ASN A 50 16.95 18.72 22.84
N TRP A 51 16.78 18.16 24.05
CA TRP A 51 16.76 18.97 25.27
C TRP A 51 18.07 19.73 25.51
N LYS A 52 19.22 19.12 25.22
CA LYS A 52 20.52 19.80 25.32
C LYS A 52 20.61 20.97 24.35
N ILE A 53 20.11 20.78 23.12
CA ILE A 53 20.11 21.82 22.10
C ILE A 53 19.21 22.99 22.54
N MET A 54 17.99 22.71 23.00
CA MET A 54 17.06 23.75 23.47
C MET A 54 17.60 24.52 24.68
N MET A 55 18.24 23.82 25.63
CA MET A 55 18.87 24.51 26.76
C MET A 55 20.06 25.36 26.32
N TYR A 56 20.84 24.89 25.35
CA TYR A 56 21.96 25.65 24.82
C TYR A 56 21.51 26.86 23.99
N SER A 57 20.45 26.73 23.18
CA SER A 57 19.86 27.86 22.45
C SER A 57 19.35 28.93 23.42
N GLU A 58 18.61 28.55 24.46
CA GLU A 58 18.15 29.49 25.50
C GLU A 58 19.31 30.25 26.16
N ILE A 59 20.41 29.56 26.47
CA ILE A 59 21.61 30.21 27.02
C ILE A 59 22.20 31.21 26.02
N LEU A 60 22.26 30.87 24.73
CA LEU A 60 22.78 31.76 23.70
C LEU A 60 21.88 32.97 23.48
N ASP A 61 20.56 32.76 23.45
CA ASP A 61 19.55 33.80 23.30
C ASP A 61 19.60 34.76 24.49
N PHE A 62 19.70 34.26 25.72
CA PHE A 62 19.83 35.09 26.92
C PHE A 62 21.11 35.96 26.92
N HIS A 63 22.20 35.48 26.31
CA HIS A 63 23.47 36.22 26.25
C HIS A 63 23.61 37.11 25.01
N GLU A 64 22.57 37.24 24.18
CA GLU A 64 22.52 38.05 22.94
C GLU A 64 23.87 38.09 22.19
N ILE A 65 24.33 36.92 21.73
CA ILE A 65 25.07 36.91 20.48
C ILE A 65 24.00 37.16 19.41
N GLU A 66 23.84 38.42 18.99
CA GLU A 66 22.88 38.87 17.96
C GLU A 66 22.81 37.84 16.79
N GLY A 67 21.78 36.99 16.78
CA GLY A 67 21.57 35.99 15.71
C GLY A 67 21.12 34.58 16.13
N ALA A 68 21.03 34.23 17.42
CA ALA A 68 20.77 32.86 17.88
C ALA A 68 19.30 32.38 17.77
N GLY A 69 18.31 33.28 17.74
CA GLY A 69 16.89 32.91 17.58
C GLY A 69 16.54 32.21 16.24
N ALA A 70 17.48 32.14 15.29
CA ALA A 70 17.33 31.36 14.06
C ALA A 70 17.57 29.85 14.26
N LEU A 71 18.27 29.42 15.31
CA LEU A 71 18.57 28.01 15.57
C LEU A 71 17.36 27.23 16.11
N ASP A 72 16.50 27.90 16.87
CA ASP A 72 15.37 27.28 17.56
C ASP A 72 14.27 26.85 16.58
N ASN A 73 13.91 27.72 15.63
CA ASN A 73 12.92 27.42 14.58
C ASN A 73 13.41 26.38 13.57
N PHE A 74 14.71 26.37 13.24
CA PHE A 74 15.24 25.48 12.21
C PHE A 74 15.18 24.01 12.64
N ASN A 75 15.46 23.71 13.90
CA ASN A 75 15.59 22.33 14.36
C ASN A 75 14.22 21.67 14.66
N LEU A 76 13.27 22.42 15.23
CA LEU A 76 11.89 21.96 15.44
C LEU A 76 11.16 21.70 14.11
N GLN A 77 11.27 22.62 13.15
CA GLN A 77 10.70 22.43 11.81
C GLN A 77 11.37 21.26 11.07
N GLN A 78 12.68 21.08 11.23
CA GLN A 78 13.35 19.90 10.67
C GLN A 78 12.84 18.60 11.28
N TYR A 79 12.62 18.56 12.59
CA TYR A 79 12.12 17.36 13.26
C TYR A 79 10.71 17.00 12.79
N GLU A 80 9.80 17.98 12.72
CA GLU A 80 8.46 17.78 12.15
C GLU A 80 8.53 17.31 10.69
N SER A 81 9.42 17.91 9.90
CA SER A 81 9.64 17.52 8.49
C SER A 81 10.16 16.09 8.37
N GLN A 82 11.13 15.67 9.19
CA GLN A 82 11.67 14.32 9.20
C GLN A 82 10.62 13.28 9.65
N MET A 83 9.78 13.63 10.63
CA MET A 83 8.68 12.77 11.09
C MET A 83 7.60 12.61 10.01
N LEU A 84 7.22 13.71 9.33
CA LEU A 84 6.30 13.69 8.19
C LEU A 84 6.86 12.89 7.01
N GLU A 85 8.16 13.03 6.72
CA GLU A 85 8.82 12.29 5.66
C GLU A 85 8.87 10.79 5.94
N GLN A 86 9.14 10.36 7.18
CA GLN A 86 9.05 8.95 7.58
C GLN A 86 7.63 8.40 7.42
N GLN A 87 6.61 9.18 7.75
CA GLN A 87 5.22 8.78 7.59
C GLN A 87 4.83 8.67 6.11
N GLN A 88 5.31 9.58 5.26
CA GLN A 88 5.09 9.52 3.81
C GLN A 88 5.86 8.39 3.13
N THR A 89 7.11 8.11 3.52
CA THR A 89 7.87 6.99 2.95
C THR A 89 7.24 5.65 3.30
N GLN A 90 6.73 5.47 4.52
CA GLN A 90 5.96 4.27 4.85
C GLN A 90 4.68 4.16 4.02
N GLY A 91 3.97 5.28 3.81
CA GLY A 91 2.79 5.31 2.92
C GLY A 91 3.12 4.99 1.46
N GLN A 92 4.18 5.57 0.91
CA GLN A 92 4.62 5.33 -0.47
C GLN A 92 5.18 3.92 -0.67
N ASN A 93 5.92 3.37 0.28
CA ASN A 93 6.42 1.99 0.23
C ASN A 93 5.26 0.98 0.19
N ASN A 94 4.19 1.22 0.96
CA ASN A 94 3.00 0.38 0.93
C ASN A 94 2.29 0.46 -0.43
N ILE A 95 2.13 1.66 -1.01
CA ILE A 95 1.48 1.85 -2.32
C ILE A 95 2.31 1.24 -3.46
N ALA A 96 3.64 1.42 -3.44
CA ALA A 96 4.53 0.87 -4.46
C ALA A 96 4.56 -0.66 -4.43
N MET A 97 4.54 -1.27 -3.24
CA MET A 97 4.51 -2.73 -3.08
C MET A 97 3.18 -3.33 -3.54
N ASP A 98 2.05 -2.66 -3.27
CA ASP A 98 0.72 -3.10 -3.72
C ASP A 98 0.57 -2.99 -5.25
N GLN A 99 1.08 -1.90 -5.86
CA GLN A 99 1.11 -1.77 -7.32
C GLN A 99 2.01 -2.81 -8.00
N ALA A 100 3.18 -3.10 -7.41
CA ALA A 100 4.08 -4.12 -7.94
C ALA A 100 3.47 -5.52 -7.87
N GLN A 101 2.78 -5.86 -6.78
CA GLN A 101 2.06 -7.13 -6.67
C GLN A 101 0.90 -7.23 -7.66
N ALA A 102 0.12 -6.16 -7.84
CA ALA A 102 -0.97 -6.13 -8.81
C ALA A 102 -0.48 -6.33 -10.26
N GLN A 103 0.62 -5.66 -10.65
CA GLN A 103 1.21 -5.82 -11.98
C GLN A 103 1.77 -7.23 -12.20
N ALA A 104 2.46 -7.79 -11.19
CA ALA A 104 2.99 -9.15 -11.27
C ALA A 104 1.88 -10.20 -11.42
N GLN A 105 0.78 -10.06 -10.68
CA GLN A 105 -0.39 -10.94 -10.80
C GLN A 105 -1.07 -10.81 -12.17
N ALA A 106 -1.22 -9.59 -12.69
CA ALA A 106 -1.81 -9.36 -14.01
C ALA A 106 -0.96 -10.00 -15.13
N GLN A 107 0.37 -9.86 -15.08
CA GLN A 107 1.26 -10.51 -16.05
C GLN A 107 1.22 -12.04 -15.97
N ALA A 108 1.21 -12.60 -14.75
CA ALA A 108 1.12 -14.04 -14.55
C ALA A 108 -0.20 -14.62 -15.12
N GLN A 109 -1.33 -13.95 -14.89
CA GLN A 109 -2.63 -14.36 -15.45
C GLN A 109 -2.65 -14.27 -16.97
N ALA A 110 -2.10 -13.20 -17.55
CA ALA A 110 -2.04 -13.04 -19.01
C ALA A 110 -1.21 -14.14 -19.68
N GLN A 111 -0.06 -14.50 -19.11
CA GLN A 111 0.77 -15.59 -19.62
C GLN A 111 0.08 -16.96 -19.50
N ALA A 112 -0.60 -17.22 -18.38
CA ALA A 112 -1.33 -18.47 -18.18
C ALA A 112 -2.48 -18.62 -19.20
N GLN A 113 -3.24 -17.56 -19.47
CA GLN A 113 -4.30 -17.57 -20.50
C GLN A 113 -3.73 -17.78 -21.91
N ALA A 114 -2.63 -17.12 -22.25
CA ALA A 114 -1.99 -17.28 -23.55
C ALA A 114 -1.51 -18.72 -23.78
N GLN A 115 -0.89 -19.34 -22.77
CA GLN A 115 -0.47 -20.74 -22.84
C GLN A 115 -1.66 -21.70 -22.95
N ALA A 116 -2.72 -21.47 -22.19
CA ALA A 116 -3.93 -22.29 -22.26
C ALA A 116 -4.59 -22.22 -23.65
N GLN A 117 -4.69 -21.02 -24.24
CA GLN A 117 -5.22 -20.86 -25.59
C GLN A 117 -4.34 -21.52 -26.66
N ALA A 118 -3.01 -21.38 -26.56
CA ALA A 118 -2.09 -22.03 -27.48
C ALA A 118 -2.18 -23.56 -27.41
N GLN A 119 -2.29 -24.13 -26.20
CA GLN A 119 -2.48 -25.58 -26.03
C GLN A 119 -3.84 -26.04 -26.57
N ALA A 120 -4.91 -25.29 -26.31
CA ALA A 120 -6.24 -25.62 -26.82
C ALA A 120 -6.28 -25.60 -28.36
N GLN A 121 -5.66 -24.59 -28.99
CA GLN A 121 -5.56 -24.51 -30.46
C GLN A 121 -4.72 -25.67 -31.03
N ALA A 122 -3.59 -25.99 -30.40
CA ALA A 122 -2.75 -27.11 -30.83
C ALA A 122 -3.51 -28.45 -30.74
N GLN A 123 -4.25 -28.69 -29.67
CA GLN A 123 -5.08 -29.89 -29.51
C GLN A 123 -6.22 -29.94 -30.53
N ALA A 124 -6.90 -28.82 -30.78
CA ALA A 124 -7.97 -28.75 -31.78
C ALA A 124 -7.45 -29.03 -33.20
N GLN A 125 -6.29 -28.48 -33.56
CA GLN A 125 -5.64 -28.75 -34.86
C GLN A 125 -5.20 -30.21 -34.98
N ALA A 126 -4.62 -30.79 -33.91
CA ALA A 126 -4.24 -32.20 -33.90
C ALA A 126 -5.46 -33.13 -34.07
N GLN A 127 -6.57 -32.87 -33.37
CA GLN A 127 -7.80 -33.64 -33.52
C GLN A 127 -8.41 -33.52 -34.93
N ALA A 128 -8.41 -32.31 -35.51
CA ALA A 128 -8.87 -32.08 -36.87
C ALA A 128 -8.03 -32.85 -37.91
N GLN A 129 -6.70 -32.87 -37.75
CA GLN A 129 -5.80 -33.65 -38.62
C GLN A 129 -6.04 -35.15 -38.49
N VAL A 130 -6.22 -35.67 -37.26
CA VAL A 130 -6.54 -37.09 -37.04
C VAL A 130 -7.88 -37.46 -37.67
N GLN A 131 -8.93 -36.64 -37.49
CA GLN A 131 -10.23 -36.90 -38.12
C GLN A 131 -10.14 -36.89 -39.66
N ALA A 132 -9.41 -35.93 -40.24
CA ALA A 132 -9.19 -35.87 -41.68
C ALA A 132 -8.44 -37.11 -42.21
N GLN A 133 -7.43 -37.60 -41.49
CA GLN A 133 -6.71 -38.83 -41.84
C GLN A 133 -7.59 -40.08 -41.73
N VAL A 134 -8.41 -40.19 -40.68
CA VAL A 134 -9.34 -41.31 -40.49
C VAL A 134 -10.39 -41.33 -41.60
N GLN A 135 -10.96 -40.18 -41.98
CA GLN A 135 -11.91 -40.07 -43.10
C GLN A 135 -11.26 -40.43 -44.44
N ALA A 136 -10.02 -39.97 -44.69
CA ALA A 136 -9.28 -40.32 -45.89
C ALA A 136 -8.97 -41.82 -46.00
N GLN A 137 -8.59 -42.47 -44.88
CA GLN A 137 -8.37 -43.92 -44.84
C GLN A 137 -9.67 -44.72 -44.97
N ALA A 138 -10.78 -44.25 -44.40
CA ALA A 138 -12.09 -44.88 -44.54
C ALA A 138 -12.58 -44.86 -45.99
N HIS A 139 -12.39 -43.74 -46.71
CA HIS A 139 -12.70 -43.66 -48.13
C HIS A 139 -11.76 -44.52 -49.01
N ALA A 140 -10.49 -44.66 -48.65
CA ALA A 140 -9.56 -45.54 -49.35
C ALA A 140 -9.91 -47.03 -49.19
N GLN A 141 -10.42 -47.45 -48.02
CA GLN A 141 -10.85 -48.84 -47.78
C GLN A 141 -12.18 -49.19 -48.47
N GLN A 142 -13.09 -48.23 -48.66
CA GLN A 142 -14.30 -48.42 -49.47
C GLN A 142 -14.01 -48.54 -50.98
N ALA A 143 -12.87 -48.01 -51.45
CA ALA A 143 -12.45 -48.10 -52.86
C ALA A 143 -11.75 -49.42 -53.25
N GLN A 144 -11.37 -50.28 -52.28
CA GLN A 144 -10.69 -51.56 -52.55
C GLN A 144 -11.58 -52.81 -52.40
N GLY A 145 -12.89 -52.65 -52.24
CA GLY A 145 -13.86 -53.75 -52.13
C GLY A 145 -14.76 -53.91 -53.37
N GLN A 146 -14.22 -54.31 -54.52
CA GLN A 146 -15.01 -54.91 -55.60
C GLN A 146 -14.32 -56.19 -56.14
N PRO A 147 -14.96 -57.37 -56.11
CA PRO A 147 -14.40 -58.58 -56.69
C PRO A 147 -14.59 -58.59 -58.22
N GLN A 148 -13.50 -58.89 -58.94
CA GLN A 148 -13.51 -59.18 -60.37
C GLN A 148 -14.13 -60.56 -60.64
N VAL A 149 -15.06 -60.65 -61.59
CA VAL A 149 -15.48 -61.91 -62.22
C VAL A 149 -14.92 -61.98 -63.66
N PRO A 150 -14.26 -63.08 -64.07
CA PRO A 150 -13.71 -63.19 -65.42
C PRO A 150 -14.77 -63.70 -66.41
N ALA A 151 -14.74 -63.14 -67.62
CA ALA A 151 -15.54 -63.57 -68.75
C ALA A 151 -14.94 -64.82 -69.43
N ALA A 152 -15.73 -65.90 -69.54
CA ALA A 152 -15.54 -67.01 -70.47
C ALA A 152 -16.94 -67.44 -70.92
N GLN A 153 -17.37 -67.04 -72.13
CA GLN A 153 -17.24 -67.76 -73.40
C GLN A 153 -18.07 -69.05 -73.50
N LEU A 154 -18.91 -69.05 -74.56
CA LEU A 154 -19.35 -70.20 -75.38
C LEU A 154 -20.48 -71.07 -74.82
N SER A 155 -21.68 -70.96 -75.41
CA SER A 155 -22.14 -71.92 -76.43
C SER A 155 -23.63 -71.75 -76.71
N HIS A 156 -23.93 -71.65 -78.00
CA HIS A 156 -25.23 -71.86 -78.61
C HIS A 156 -25.87 -73.21 -78.22
N GLY A 157 -27.20 -73.25 -78.12
CA GLY A 157 -28.01 -74.48 -78.12
C GLY A 157 -29.25 -74.32 -77.22
N GLN A 158 -30.37 -73.84 -77.74
CA GLN A 158 -31.48 -74.60 -78.35
C GLN A 158 -32.58 -75.05 -77.36
N ASN A 159 -33.81 -74.75 -77.78
CA ASN A 159 -35.11 -75.36 -77.44
C ASN A 159 -35.75 -74.95 -76.10
N LEU A 160 -36.89 -74.25 -76.11
CA LEU A 160 -38.27 -74.68 -76.46
C LEU A 160 -38.79 -75.80 -75.53
N ASP A 161 -39.58 -75.41 -74.53
CA ASP A 161 -40.90 -75.98 -74.14
C ASP A 161 -41.32 -75.28 -72.82
N PHE A 162 -42.44 -74.58 -72.68
CA PHE A 162 -43.85 -75.02 -72.74
C PHE A 162 -44.15 -76.22 -71.82
N ASN A 163 -44.62 -75.97 -70.59
CA ASN A 163 -45.89 -76.53 -70.11
C ASN A 163 -46.31 -75.98 -68.73
N GLN A 164 -47.55 -75.49 -68.70
CA GLN A 164 -48.56 -75.47 -67.63
C GLN A 164 -48.27 -74.86 -66.26
#